data_AF-A0AAW6RGX8-F1
#
_entry.id   AF-A0AAW6RGX8-F1
#
_cell.length_a   1.000
_cell.length_b   1.000
_cell.length_c   1.000
_cell.angle_alpha   90.00
_cell.angle_beta   90.00
_cell.angle_gamma   90.00
#
_symmetry.space_group_name_H-M   'P 1'
#
loop_
_entity.id
_entity.type
_entity.pdbx_description
1 polymer ?
#
loop_
_entity_poly.entity_id
_entity_poly.type
_entity_poly.pdbx_seq_one_letter_code
_entity_poly.pdbx_strand_id
1 'polypeptide(L)'
;MAEETPISVIEQPGDNGPSEPIEPDLDPGDRRTQLQARLRTVLVGLPAFFEFDNHIAGVEATDLHALNTLLGAAIEGQVVKALNQQRALWDPDDEWLGYTFERQSQRFPDVLLTKKGGDSGPDIALGVELKGWFLLAKEGEPSFRFGTTPAACADHDLLVVVPWYLDNVLSGSPSAAEPFVVSARWAAEYRNYYWEHTRRVRGPNVDRTVHHPEGAHPYPTKDELTLDVPGYDGGGNFGRVARVSGLMDNFVKQSNELEVLGISVGDWNWFLRIHSDQADPAEVRMQLFQQLEQRKKQLSAKKVERLNPLMQALVDAWDDDDLG
;
A
#
# COMPACT_ATOMS: atom_id res chain seq x y z
N MET A 1 58.38 -6.33 -24.48
CA MET A 1 58.12 -5.15 -23.63
C MET A 1 56.92 -4.46 -24.21
N ALA A 2 55.73 -4.76 -23.70
CA ALA A 2 54.49 -4.09 -24.05
C ALA A 2 54.09 -3.28 -22.81
N GLU A 3 53.93 -1.98 -22.98
CA GLU A 3 53.50 -1.05 -21.93
C GLU A 3 52.04 -1.34 -21.58
N GLU A 4 51.80 -1.68 -20.31
CA GLU A 4 50.45 -1.75 -19.74
C GLU A 4 49.91 -0.32 -19.61
N THR A 5 48.84 -0.04 -20.35
CA THR A 5 48.05 1.17 -20.20
C THR A 5 47.21 1.05 -18.92
N PRO A 6 47.27 1.99 -17.97
CA PRO A 6 46.51 1.86 -16.73
C PRO A 6 45.02 1.98 -17.02
N ILE A 7 44.26 1.03 -16.47
CA ILE A 7 42.80 1.02 -16.47
C ILE A 7 42.33 2.28 -15.76
N SER A 8 41.78 3.23 -16.52
CA SER A 8 41.09 4.39 -15.99
C SER A 8 39.96 3.92 -15.07
N VAL A 9 40.08 4.24 -13.78
CA VAL A 9 39.01 4.11 -12.80
C VAL A 9 37.86 4.97 -13.32
N ILE A 10 36.75 4.33 -13.70
CA ILE A 10 35.49 5.03 -13.93
C ILE A 10 35.08 5.55 -12.55
N GLU A 11 35.36 6.83 -12.30
CA GLU A 11 34.77 7.54 -11.17
C GLU A 11 33.25 7.37 -11.27
N GLN A 12 32.65 6.82 -10.21
CA GLN A 12 31.19 6.80 -10.09
C GLN A 12 30.70 8.25 -10.16
N PRO A 13 29.72 8.57 -11.03
CA PRO A 13 29.18 9.92 -11.09
C PRO A 13 28.62 10.27 -9.71
N GLY A 14 29.06 11.42 -9.19
CA GLY A 14 28.72 11.91 -7.87
C GLY A 14 27.21 11.92 -7.60
N ASP A 15 26.89 11.54 -6.37
CA ASP A 15 25.57 11.53 -5.73
C ASP A 15 25.02 12.96 -5.55
N ASN A 16 24.64 13.59 -6.67
CA ASN A 16 24.03 14.93 -6.72
C ASN A 16 22.56 14.89 -7.16
N GLY A 17 21.89 13.74 -7.00
CA GLY A 17 20.43 13.66 -7.15
C GLY A 17 19.72 14.26 -5.93
N PRO A 18 18.45 14.67 -6.05
CA PRO A 18 17.65 14.99 -4.87
C PRO A 18 17.58 13.76 -3.95
N SER A 19 17.67 14.00 -2.65
CA SER A 19 17.53 12.95 -1.64
C SER A 19 16.12 12.37 -1.66
N GLU A 20 16.01 11.08 -1.36
CA GLU A 20 14.72 10.42 -1.13
C GLU A 20 13.91 11.14 -0.05
N PRO A 21 12.61 11.45 -0.29
CA PRO A 21 11.75 12.08 0.70
C PRO A 21 11.58 11.20 1.94
N ILE A 22 11.81 11.78 3.11
CA ILE A 22 11.59 11.14 4.41
C ILE A 22 10.30 11.69 5.00
N GLU A 23 9.51 10.85 5.65
CA GLU A 23 8.30 11.30 6.33
C GLU A 23 8.68 12.30 7.43
N PRO A 24 8.08 13.51 7.47
CA PRO A 24 8.51 14.57 8.38
C PRO A 24 8.22 14.20 9.84
N ASP A 25 9.15 14.55 10.72
CA ASP A 25 8.91 14.55 12.17
C ASP A 25 8.15 15.82 12.54
N LEU A 26 6.93 15.65 13.05
CA LEU A 26 6.03 16.76 13.39
C LEU A 26 6.27 17.19 14.84
N ASP A 27 6.04 18.47 15.15
CA ASP A 27 6.22 18.98 16.51
C ASP A 27 5.35 18.20 17.51
N PRO A 28 5.95 17.46 18.47
CA PRO A 28 5.18 16.69 19.45
C PRO A 28 4.37 17.58 20.41
N GLY A 29 4.70 18.87 20.51
CA GLY A 29 3.95 19.87 21.27
C GLY A 29 2.65 20.32 20.59
N ASP A 30 2.49 20.10 19.28
CA ASP A 30 1.25 20.40 18.58
C ASP A 30 0.18 19.34 18.92
N ARG A 31 -0.97 19.80 19.41
CA ARG A 31 -2.14 18.95 19.68
C ARG A 31 -2.57 18.11 18.47
N ARG A 32 -2.40 18.62 17.23
CA ARG A 32 -2.72 17.87 16.01
C ARG A 32 -1.74 16.71 15.77
N THR A 33 -0.47 16.87 16.15
CA THR A 33 0.53 15.80 16.08
C THR A 33 0.16 14.67 17.04
N GLN A 34 -0.26 15.01 18.25
CA GLN A 34 -0.70 14.02 19.25
C GLN A 34 -1.96 13.28 18.78
N LEU A 35 -2.93 14.02 18.24
CA LEU A 35 -4.12 13.44 17.61
C LEU A 35 -3.75 12.49 16.46
N GLN A 36 -2.89 12.94 15.53
CA GLN A 36 -2.46 12.10 14.41
C GLN A 36 -1.79 10.81 14.90
N ALA A 37 -0.87 10.90 15.86
CA ALA A 37 -0.20 9.74 16.43
C ALA A 37 -1.19 8.72 17.02
N ARG A 38 -2.17 9.20 17.81
CA ARG A 38 -3.24 8.34 18.36
C ARG A 38 -4.09 7.71 17.25
N LEU A 39 -4.45 8.48 16.23
CA LEU A 39 -5.21 7.95 15.09
C LEU A 39 -4.45 6.89 14.31
N ARG A 40 -3.13 7.02 14.12
CA ARG A 40 -2.30 5.98 13.51
C ARG A 40 -2.40 4.68 14.31
N THR A 41 -2.30 4.75 15.63
CA THR A 41 -2.49 3.58 16.51
C THR A 41 -3.90 2.99 16.40
N VAL A 42 -4.94 3.83 16.42
CA VAL A 42 -6.34 3.37 16.29
C VAL A 42 -6.56 2.70 14.94
N LEU A 43 -6.07 3.29 13.84
CA LEU A 43 -6.21 2.75 12.49
C LEU A 43 -5.49 1.41 12.33
N VAL A 44 -4.28 1.24 12.87
CA VAL A 44 -3.59 -0.06 12.89
C VAL A 44 -4.41 -1.11 13.67
N GLY A 45 -5.08 -0.69 14.75
CA GLY A 45 -6.00 -1.53 15.53
C GLY A 45 -7.38 -1.78 14.89
N LEU A 46 -7.68 -1.19 13.72
CA LEU A 46 -8.99 -1.27 13.06
C LEU A 46 -9.57 -2.68 12.96
N PRO A 47 -8.80 -3.75 12.65
CA PRO A 47 -9.35 -5.11 12.57
C PRO A 47 -10.07 -5.60 13.83
N ALA A 48 -9.71 -5.07 15.01
CA ALA A 48 -10.30 -5.49 16.27
C ALA A 48 -11.72 -4.94 16.52
N PHE A 49 -12.11 -3.89 15.80
CA PHE A 49 -13.39 -3.20 16.00
C PHE A 49 -14.10 -2.83 14.70
N PHE A 50 -13.62 -3.36 13.56
CA PHE A 50 -14.28 -3.22 12.28
C PHE A 50 -15.48 -4.17 12.22
N GLU A 51 -16.68 -3.59 12.10
CA GLU A 51 -17.93 -4.34 12.00
C GLU A 51 -18.63 -4.04 10.68
N PHE A 52 -19.03 -5.10 9.98
CA PHE A 52 -19.82 -5.00 8.75
C PHE A 52 -21.05 -5.92 8.86
N ASP A 53 -22.22 -5.31 8.99
CA ASP A 53 -23.45 -6.03 9.36
C ASP A 53 -23.98 -6.96 8.25
N ASN A 54 -23.59 -6.73 6.99
CA ASN A 54 -24.12 -7.48 5.85
C ASN A 54 -23.26 -8.70 5.52
N HIS A 55 -23.91 -9.86 5.52
CA HIS A 55 -23.33 -11.11 5.03
C HIS A 55 -23.44 -11.19 3.51
N ILE A 56 -22.34 -11.56 2.84
CA ILE A 56 -22.26 -11.73 1.39
C ILE A 56 -22.27 -13.23 1.06
N ALA A 57 -23.14 -13.63 0.13
CA ALA A 57 -23.22 -15.01 -0.34
C ALA A 57 -23.69 -15.05 -1.80
N GLY A 58 -23.48 -16.18 -2.47
CA GLY A 58 -23.93 -16.39 -3.85
C GLY A 58 -23.10 -15.64 -4.91
N VAL A 59 -21.86 -15.31 -4.58
CA VAL A 59 -20.90 -14.74 -5.53
C VAL A 59 -20.15 -15.89 -6.20
N GLU A 60 -20.20 -15.94 -7.53
CA GLU A 60 -19.38 -16.90 -8.29
C GLU A 60 -17.90 -16.60 -8.08
N ALA A 61 -17.07 -17.65 -7.96
CA ALA A 61 -15.65 -17.47 -7.67
C ALA A 61 -14.92 -16.64 -8.73
N THR A 62 -15.39 -16.69 -9.98
CA THR A 62 -14.86 -15.93 -11.10
C THR A 62 -15.21 -14.43 -11.05
N ASP A 63 -16.35 -14.10 -10.43
CA ASP A 63 -16.84 -12.73 -10.24
C ASP A 63 -16.34 -12.08 -8.96
N LEU A 64 -15.63 -12.81 -8.10
CA LEU A 64 -15.19 -12.33 -6.79
C LEU A 64 -14.41 -11.01 -6.85
N HIS A 65 -13.62 -10.81 -7.92
CA HIS A 65 -12.85 -9.59 -8.13
C HIS A 65 -13.71 -8.33 -8.28
N ALA A 66 -14.98 -8.45 -8.69
CA ALA A 66 -15.91 -7.34 -8.84
C ALA A 66 -16.38 -6.76 -7.49
N LEU A 67 -16.21 -7.51 -6.39
CA LEU A 67 -16.63 -7.07 -5.05
C LEU A 67 -15.96 -5.77 -4.62
N ASN A 68 -14.73 -5.51 -5.07
CA ASN A 68 -14.04 -4.26 -4.75
C ASN A 68 -14.82 -3.02 -5.23
N THR A 69 -15.42 -3.11 -6.42
CA THR A 69 -16.24 -2.03 -6.99
C THR A 69 -17.58 -1.92 -6.28
N LEU A 70 -18.18 -3.04 -5.88
CA LEU A 70 -19.50 -3.07 -5.25
C LEU A 70 -19.48 -2.59 -3.80
N LEU A 71 -18.47 -2.99 -3.02
CA LEU A 71 -18.43 -2.77 -1.57
C LEU A 71 -17.41 -1.73 -1.12
N GLY A 72 -16.49 -1.27 -1.99
CA GLY A 72 -15.42 -0.35 -1.60
C GLY A 72 -15.91 0.89 -0.85
N ALA A 73 -16.95 1.57 -1.37
CA ALA A 73 -17.51 2.75 -0.72
C ALA A 73 -18.20 2.44 0.62
N ALA A 74 -18.79 1.24 0.76
CA ALA A 74 -19.41 0.80 2.00
C ALA A 74 -18.34 0.50 3.07
N ILE A 75 -17.24 -0.16 2.69
CA ILE A 75 -16.09 -0.40 3.57
C ILE A 75 -15.51 0.93 4.07
N GLU A 76 -15.26 1.88 3.17
CA GLU A 76 -14.79 3.22 3.53
C GLU A 76 -15.76 3.93 4.50
N GLY A 77 -17.07 3.77 4.30
CA GLY A 77 -18.10 4.28 5.22
C GLY A 77 -18.02 3.64 6.61
N GLN A 78 -17.79 2.32 6.69
CA GLN A 78 -17.65 1.64 7.98
C GLN A 78 -16.37 2.02 8.72
N VAL A 79 -15.27 2.30 8.02
CA VAL A 79 -14.06 2.84 8.66
C VAL A 79 -14.37 4.16 9.36
N VAL A 80 -15.12 5.06 8.72
CA VAL A 80 -15.52 6.35 9.31
C VAL A 80 -16.46 6.16 10.50
N LYS A 81 -17.41 5.22 10.42
CA LYS A 81 -18.27 4.86 11.55
C LYS A 81 -17.44 4.34 12.72
N ALA A 82 -16.51 3.42 12.47
CA ALA A 82 -15.62 2.83 13.47
C ALA A 82 -14.76 3.90 14.15
N LEU A 83 -14.14 4.80 13.40
CA LEU A 83 -13.39 5.93 13.97
C LEU A 83 -14.26 6.76 14.92
N ASN A 84 -15.47 7.16 14.52
CA ASN A 84 -16.36 7.91 15.39
C ASN A 84 -16.80 7.15 16.65
N GLN A 85 -16.99 5.82 16.57
CA GLN A 85 -17.34 4.98 17.71
C GLN A 85 -16.16 4.81 18.69
N GLN A 86 -14.93 4.81 18.18
CA GLN A 86 -13.71 4.66 18.98
C GLN A 86 -13.14 6.00 19.48
N ARG A 87 -13.99 7.01 19.69
CA ARG A 87 -13.58 8.34 20.22
C ARG A 87 -12.71 8.25 21.46
N ALA A 88 -13.05 7.37 22.40
CA ALA A 88 -12.28 7.19 23.63
C ALA A 88 -10.82 6.75 23.39
N LEU A 89 -10.50 6.18 22.22
CA LEU A 89 -9.14 5.77 21.87
C LEU A 89 -8.31 6.91 21.26
N TRP A 90 -8.92 7.78 20.42
CA TRP A 90 -8.19 8.86 19.75
C TRP A 90 -8.33 10.25 20.41
N ASP A 91 -9.38 10.45 21.21
CA ASP A 91 -9.64 11.66 22.00
C ASP A 91 -9.98 11.30 23.46
N PRO A 92 -9.05 10.64 24.21
CA PRO A 92 -9.29 10.21 25.59
C PRO A 92 -9.45 11.37 26.58
N ASP A 93 -8.88 12.54 26.25
CA ASP A 93 -8.82 13.72 27.12
C ASP A 93 -9.87 14.78 26.74
N ASP A 94 -10.78 14.47 25.80
CA ASP A 94 -11.83 15.37 25.33
C ASP A 94 -11.31 16.71 24.75
N GLU A 95 -10.09 16.73 24.19
CA GLU A 95 -9.50 17.91 23.55
C GLU A 95 -10.21 18.27 22.24
N TRP A 96 -10.83 17.27 21.59
CA TRP A 96 -11.50 17.39 20.30
C TRP A 96 -13.03 17.27 20.44
N LEU A 97 -13.59 17.77 21.54
CA LEU A 97 -15.03 17.82 21.75
C LEU A 97 -15.76 18.58 20.63
N GLY A 98 -16.78 17.91 20.09
CA GLY A 98 -17.62 18.41 19.00
C GLY A 98 -17.04 18.19 17.60
N TYR A 99 -15.86 17.58 17.46
CA TYR A 99 -15.36 17.12 16.16
C TYR A 99 -15.90 15.73 15.82
N THR A 100 -16.19 15.50 14.55
CA THR A 100 -16.65 14.21 14.03
C THR A 100 -15.96 13.92 12.71
N PHE A 101 -15.65 12.65 12.44
CA PHE A 101 -15.20 12.23 11.12
C PHE A 101 -16.38 12.24 10.15
N GLU A 102 -16.24 12.99 9.06
CA GLU A 102 -17.25 13.13 8.03
C GLU A 102 -16.66 12.83 6.66
N ARG A 103 -17.35 11.97 5.89
CA ARG A 103 -17.00 11.73 4.49
C ARG A 103 -17.29 12.94 3.63
N GLN A 104 -16.42 13.17 2.67
CA GLN A 104 -16.62 14.13 1.60
C GLN A 104 -16.77 13.39 0.28
N SER A 105 -17.63 13.91 -0.60
CA SER A 105 -17.74 13.43 -1.97
C SER A 105 -16.99 14.38 -2.90
N GLN A 106 -16.21 13.83 -3.82
CA GLN A 106 -15.60 14.57 -4.94
C GLN A 106 -14.60 15.66 -4.53
N ARG A 107 -14.01 15.56 -3.33
CA ARG A 107 -13.01 16.51 -2.82
C ARG A 107 -11.95 15.76 -2.03
N PHE A 108 -10.72 16.22 -2.15
CA PHE A 108 -9.63 15.76 -1.30
C PHE A 108 -9.66 16.54 0.02
N PRO A 109 -9.40 15.89 1.16
CA PRO A 109 -9.33 14.43 1.35
C PRO A 109 -10.72 13.79 1.52
N ASP A 110 -10.80 12.48 1.32
CA ASP A 110 -12.07 11.71 1.39
C ASP A 110 -12.82 11.83 2.74
N VAL A 111 -12.11 12.07 3.84
CA VAL A 111 -12.67 12.18 5.19
C VAL A 111 -12.02 13.35 5.92
N LEU A 112 -12.82 14.15 6.63
CA LEU A 112 -12.34 15.19 7.53
C LEU A 112 -12.76 14.93 8.97
N LEU A 113 -11.86 15.16 9.93
CA LEU A 113 -12.24 15.39 11.31
C LEU A 113 -12.58 16.87 11.46
N THR A 114 -13.87 17.18 11.59
CA THR A 114 -14.34 18.57 11.58
C THR A 114 -15.36 18.87 12.65
N LYS A 115 -15.38 20.13 13.10
CA LYS A 115 -16.40 20.68 13.97
C LYS A 115 -17.27 21.66 13.19
N LYS A 116 -18.58 21.38 13.14
CA LYS A 116 -19.58 22.27 12.52
C LYS A 116 -19.95 23.41 13.46
N GLY A 117 -20.27 24.58 12.88
CA GLY A 117 -20.95 25.67 13.60
C GLY A 117 -20.09 26.88 13.99
N GLY A 118 -18.94 27.11 13.36
CA GLY A 118 -18.23 28.39 13.46
C GLY A 118 -18.74 29.44 12.47
N ASP A 119 -18.66 30.73 12.83
CA ASP A 119 -19.04 31.85 11.95
C ASP A 119 -18.19 31.93 10.67
N SER A 120 -17.01 31.31 10.67
CA SER A 120 -16.05 31.26 9.55
C SER A 120 -16.07 29.95 8.75
N GLY A 121 -17.07 29.10 8.95
CA GLY A 121 -17.16 27.77 8.31
C GLY A 121 -16.70 26.62 9.22
N PRO A 122 -16.56 25.40 8.67
CA PRO A 122 -16.14 24.23 9.43
C PRO A 122 -14.68 24.38 9.91
N ASP A 123 -14.44 24.07 11.18
CA ASP A 123 -13.07 23.96 11.71
C ASP A 123 -12.55 22.55 11.42
N ILE A 124 -11.37 22.46 10.82
CA ILE A 124 -10.78 21.21 10.34
C ILE A 124 -9.55 20.87 11.19
N ALA A 125 -9.59 19.71 11.84
CA ALA A 125 -8.50 19.20 12.65
C ALA A 125 -7.42 18.54 11.79
N LEU A 126 -7.84 17.58 10.95
CA LEU A 126 -7.03 16.87 9.95
C LEU A 126 -7.94 16.15 8.95
N GLY A 127 -7.35 15.67 7.87
CA GLY A 127 -7.98 14.82 6.87
C GLY A 127 -7.38 13.41 6.76
N VAL A 128 -8.18 12.53 6.19
CA VAL A 128 -7.80 11.16 5.85
C VAL A 128 -8.23 10.87 4.42
N GLU A 129 -7.26 10.62 3.56
CA GLU A 129 -7.48 10.05 2.23
C GLU A 129 -7.58 8.55 2.37
N LEU A 130 -8.72 7.96 1.98
CA LEU A 130 -9.08 6.62 2.41
C LEU A 130 -9.37 5.72 1.22
N LYS A 131 -8.68 4.56 1.17
CA LYS A 131 -8.95 3.56 0.16
C LYS A 131 -9.21 2.17 0.73
N GLY A 132 -10.38 1.61 0.39
CA GLY A 132 -10.61 0.17 0.56
C GLY A 132 -9.88 -0.65 -0.52
N TRP A 133 -9.21 -1.72 -0.10
CA TRP A 133 -8.55 -2.69 -1.00
C TRP A 133 -9.06 -4.10 -0.73
N PHE A 134 -9.82 -4.67 -1.67
CA PHE A 134 -10.17 -6.08 -1.60
C PHE A 134 -8.94 -6.94 -1.84
N LEU A 135 -8.52 -7.71 -0.82
CA LEU A 135 -7.31 -8.52 -0.84
C LEU A 135 -7.32 -9.57 -1.95
N LEU A 136 -8.50 -10.10 -2.28
CA LEU A 136 -8.67 -11.07 -3.36
C LEU A 136 -8.88 -10.43 -4.74
N ALA A 137 -8.48 -9.17 -4.93
CA ALA A 137 -8.55 -8.49 -6.23
C ALA A 137 -7.50 -9.04 -7.21
N LYS A 138 -7.83 -9.01 -8.50
CA LYS A 138 -7.04 -9.62 -9.59
C LYS A 138 -5.58 -9.17 -9.64
N GLU A 139 -5.30 -7.92 -9.30
CA GLU A 139 -3.94 -7.35 -9.37
C GLU A 139 -3.05 -7.79 -8.18
N GLY A 140 -3.63 -8.29 -7.08
CA GLY A 140 -2.89 -8.67 -5.87
C GLY A 140 -2.27 -7.49 -5.10
N GLU A 141 -2.58 -6.27 -5.51
CA GLU A 141 -2.13 -4.99 -4.96
C GLU A 141 -3.29 -3.98 -5.01
N PRO A 142 -3.29 -2.92 -4.18
CA PRO A 142 -4.35 -1.91 -4.23
C PRO A 142 -4.28 -1.11 -5.53
N SER A 143 -5.41 -1.00 -6.22
CA SER A 143 -5.54 -0.20 -7.45
C SER A 143 -5.61 1.32 -7.18
N PHE A 144 -5.07 1.78 -6.05
CA PHE A 144 -5.23 3.14 -5.56
C PHE A 144 -4.42 4.13 -6.41
N ARG A 145 -5.09 5.14 -6.96
CA ARG A 145 -4.44 6.23 -7.69
C ARG A 145 -4.47 7.51 -6.86
N PHE A 146 -3.38 7.78 -6.18
CA PHE A 146 -3.18 9.00 -5.42
C PHE A 146 -2.43 10.02 -6.28
N GLY A 147 -3.17 10.91 -6.93
CA GLY A 147 -2.62 11.97 -7.80
C GLY A 147 -2.49 13.33 -7.12
N THR A 148 -2.95 13.48 -5.88
CA THR A 148 -2.97 14.75 -5.16
C THR A 148 -1.56 15.32 -5.00
N THR A 149 -1.41 16.62 -5.25
CA THR A 149 -0.16 17.36 -5.11
C THR A 149 0.22 17.51 -3.63
N PRO A 150 1.52 17.47 -3.28
CA PRO A 150 1.96 17.67 -1.88
C PRO A 150 1.41 18.95 -1.24
N ALA A 151 1.28 20.03 -2.03
CA ALA A 151 0.78 21.33 -1.55
C ALA A 151 -0.70 21.30 -1.13
N ALA A 152 -1.49 20.34 -1.63
CA ALA A 152 -2.88 20.16 -1.22
C ALA A 152 -3.03 19.29 0.04
N CYS A 153 -1.95 18.69 0.56
CA CYS A 153 -1.98 17.87 1.76
C CYS A 153 -1.58 18.72 2.97
N ALA A 154 -2.40 18.76 4.03
CA ALA A 154 -1.96 19.35 5.30
C ALA A 154 -0.88 18.48 5.96
N ASP A 155 -0.09 19.06 6.86
CA ASP A 155 1.02 18.37 7.53
C ASP A 155 0.54 17.12 8.28
N HIS A 156 -0.66 17.20 8.86
CA HIS A 156 -1.25 16.14 9.68
C HIS A 156 -2.12 15.14 8.91
N ASP A 157 -2.37 15.37 7.62
CA ASP A 157 -3.24 14.49 6.82
C ASP A 157 -2.64 13.10 6.63
N LEU A 158 -3.50 12.08 6.65
CA LEU A 158 -3.11 10.68 6.51
C LEU A 158 -3.59 10.10 5.18
N LEU A 159 -2.76 9.29 4.55
CA LEU A 159 -3.15 8.36 3.49
C LEU A 159 -3.33 6.98 4.11
N VAL A 160 -4.53 6.42 3.96
CA VAL A 160 -4.93 5.16 4.57
C VAL A 160 -5.42 4.19 3.52
N VAL A 161 -4.79 3.02 3.44
CA VAL A 161 -5.29 1.90 2.63
C VAL A 161 -5.73 0.78 3.57
N VAL A 162 -7.01 0.43 3.54
CA VAL A 162 -7.61 -0.62 4.38
C VAL A 162 -7.79 -1.87 3.53
N PRO A 163 -6.94 -2.91 3.70
CA PRO A 163 -7.19 -4.19 3.09
C PRO A 163 -8.41 -4.85 3.75
N TRP A 164 -9.23 -5.51 2.95
CA TRP A 164 -10.38 -6.25 3.44
C TRP A 164 -10.63 -7.51 2.61
N TYR A 165 -11.30 -8.48 3.22
CA TYR A 165 -11.61 -9.77 2.63
C TYR A 165 -12.94 -10.30 3.18
N LEU A 166 -13.48 -11.36 2.60
CA LEU A 166 -14.58 -12.10 3.21
C LEU A 166 -14.01 -13.22 4.09
N ASP A 167 -14.50 -13.35 5.32
CA ASP A 167 -14.00 -14.33 6.30
C ASP A 167 -14.10 -15.79 5.82
N ASN A 168 -14.97 -16.09 4.85
CA ASN A 168 -15.11 -17.38 4.20
C ASN A 168 -14.84 -17.33 2.67
N VAL A 169 -13.93 -16.44 2.25
CA VAL A 169 -13.36 -16.27 0.89
C VAL A 169 -14.38 -15.90 -0.19
N LEU A 170 -15.29 -16.82 -0.52
CA LEU A 170 -16.35 -16.66 -1.52
C LEU A 170 -17.67 -16.14 -0.93
N SER A 171 -17.77 -16.16 0.39
CA SER A 171 -18.92 -15.73 1.16
C SER A 171 -18.45 -15.25 2.51
N GLY A 172 -19.34 -14.69 3.33
CA GLY A 172 -18.97 -14.25 4.66
C GLY A 172 -19.28 -12.80 4.94
N SER A 173 -18.83 -12.38 6.11
CA SER A 173 -18.81 -10.96 6.47
C SER A 173 -17.50 -10.32 6.02
N PRO A 174 -17.53 -9.09 5.48
CA PRO A 174 -16.31 -8.34 5.25
C PRO A 174 -15.54 -8.13 6.55
N SER A 175 -14.26 -8.45 6.53
CA SER A 175 -13.30 -8.22 7.62
C SER A 175 -12.18 -7.34 7.13
N ALA A 176 -11.73 -6.40 7.98
CA ALA A 176 -10.56 -5.58 7.71
C ALA A 176 -9.28 -6.33 8.14
N ALA A 177 -8.21 -6.14 7.39
CA ALA A 177 -6.85 -6.46 7.82
C ALA A 177 -6.12 -5.17 8.24
N GLU A 178 -4.91 -5.31 8.77
CA GLU A 178 -4.10 -4.18 9.23
C GLU A 178 -3.93 -3.14 8.11
N PRO A 179 -4.33 -1.86 8.31
CA PRO A 179 -4.21 -0.82 7.30
C PRO A 179 -2.78 -0.30 7.11
N PHE A 180 -2.50 0.17 5.89
CA PHE A 180 -1.34 1.04 5.63
C PHE A 180 -1.70 2.47 6.02
N VAL A 181 -0.89 3.10 6.88
CA VAL A 181 -1.15 4.45 7.39
C VAL A 181 0.12 5.29 7.36
N VAL A 182 0.16 6.31 6.51
CA VAL A 182 1.30 7.22 6.33
C VAL A 182 0.85 8.66 6.16
N SER A 183 1.75 9.64 6.27
CA SER A 183 1.47 11.03 5.90
C SER A 183 1.07 11.12 4.42
N ALA A 184 -0.05 11.80 4.14
CA ALA A 184 -0.53 12.02 2.78
C ALA A 184 0.45 12.89 1.97
N ARG A 185 1.03 13.92 2.61
CA ARG A 185 2.02 14.78 1.96
C ARG A 185 3.26 13.99 1.57
N TRP A 186 3.81 13.22 2.50
CA TRP A 186 4.99 12.39 2.22
C TRP A 186 4.72 11.39 1.10
N ALA A 187 3.57 10.71 1.11
CA ALA A 187 3.21 9.78 0.04
C ALA A 187 3.13 10.46 -1.34
N ALA A 188 2.67 11.72 -1.40
CA ALA A 188 2.63 12.50 -2.63
C ALA A 188 4.04 12.90 -3.10
N GLU A 189 4.90 13.37 -2.19
CA GLU A 189 6.29 13.73 -2.47
C GLU A 189 7.09 12.51 -2.94
N TYR A 190 6.96 11.39 -2.23
CA TYR A 190 7.66 10.15 -2.55
C TYR A 190 7.22 9.59 -3.91
N ARG A 191 5.92 9.64 -4.23
CA ARG A 191 5.40 9.29 -5.56
C ARG A 191 6.05 10.14 -6.66
N ASN A 192 6.13 11.46 -6.47
CA ASN A 192 6.72 12.37 -7.45
C ASN A 192 8.22 12.09 -7.61
N TYR A 193 8.93 11.94 -6.48
CA TYR A 193 10.34 11.55 -6.45
C TYR A 193 10.59 10.26 -7.22
N TYR A 194 9.77 9.23 -6.99
CA TYR A 194 9.87 7.97 -7.73
C TYR A 194 9.71 8.18 -9.24
N TRP A 195 8.71 8.97 -9.63
CA TRP A 195 8.43 9.24 -11.04
C TRP A 195 9.59 9.96 -11.73
N GLU A 196 10.12 10.98 -11.08
CA GLU A 196 11.16 11.88 -11.60
C GLU A 196 12.54 11.24 -11.58
N HIS A 197 12.85 10.42 -10.56
CA HIS A 197 14.22 9.99 -10.28
C HIS A 197 14.43 8.48 -10.32
N THR A 198 13.58 7.67 -9.69
CA THR A 198 13.90 6.24 -9.47
C THR A 198 13.21 5.25 -10.41
N ARG A 199 12.09 5.61 -11.04
CA ARG A 199 11.36 4.71 -11.96
C ARG A 199 12.25 4.27 -13.13
N ARG A 200 12.12 3.01 -13.53
CA ARG A 200 12.79 2.47 -14.72
C ARG A 200 12.05 2.91 -15.98
N VAL A 201 12.73 3.66 -16.85
CA VAL A 201 12.20 4.10 -18.15
C VAL A 201 12.85 3.35 -19.31
N ARG A 202 12.09 3.11 -20.39
CA ARG A 202 12.63 2.52 -21.62
C ARG A 202 13.11 3.65 -22.54
N GLY A 203 14.41 3.92 -22.49
CA GLY A 203 15.08 4.91 -23.32
C GLY A 203 15.40 6.20 -22.56
N PRO A 204 16.48 6.90 -22.97
CA PRO A 204 17.01 8.04 -22.21
C PRO A 204 16.15 9.31 -22.28
N ASN A 205 15.20 9.40 -23.22
CA ASN A 205 14.47 10.62 -23.55
C ASN A 205 12.99 10.60 -23.11
N VAL A 206 12.62 9.73 -22.17
CA VAL A 206 11.24 9.73 -21.65
C VAL A 206 11.08 10.92 -20.72
N ASP A 207 10.08 11.75 -20.97
CA ASP A 207 9.74 12.87 -20.09
C ASP A 207 9.33 12.33 -18.70
N ARG A 208 10.01 12.80 -17.67
CA ARG A 208 9.81 12.40 -16.28
C ARG A 208 9.24 13.52 -15.43
N THR A 209 9.03 14.70 -16.00
CA THR A 209 8.54 15.86 -15.26
C THR A 209 7.16 15.60 -14.65
N VAL A 210 6.93 16.19 -13.49
CA VAL A 210 5.61 16.30 -12.87
C VAL A 210 5.22 17.77 -12.84
N HIS A 211 4.03 18.08 -13.35
CA HIS A 211 3.46 19.41 -13.32
C HIS A 211 2.51 19.53 -12.12
N HIS A 212 2.77 20.52 -11.27
CA HIS A 212 1.95 20.83 -10.10
C HIS A 212 0.94 21.93 -10.43
N PRO A 213 -0.29 21.86 -9.91
CA PRO A 213 -1.25 22.94 -10.06
C PRO A 213 -0.85 24.18 -9.26
N GLU A 214 -0.99 25.37 -9.84
CA GLU A 214 -0.75 26.63 -9.14
C GLU A 214 -1.84 26.89 -8.09
N GLY A 215 -1.45 27.44 -6.94
CA GLY A 215 -2.39 27.85 -5.89
C GLY A 215 -2.99 26.69 -5.08
N ALA A 216 -2.53 25.45 -5.27
CA ALA A 216 -2.98 24.33 -4.45
C ALA A 216 -2.66 24.56 -2.96
N HIS A 217 -3.65 24.28 -2.13
CA HIS A 217 -3.57 24.38 -0.68
C HIS A 217 -4.41 23.28 -0.03
N PRO A 218 -4.21 23.01 1.28
CA PRO A 218 -5.02 22.05 2.00
C PRO A 218 -6.51 22.36 1.97
N TYR A 219 -7.31 21.30 2.03
CA TYR A 219 -8.77 21.33 2.10
C TYR A 219 -9.43 22.14 0.97
N PRO A 220 -9.13 21.80 -0.29
CA PRO A 220 -9.68 22.47 -1.46
C PRO A 220 -11.22 22.42 -1.51
N THR A 221 -11.80 23.43 -2.13
CA THR A 221 -13.15 23.42 -2.66
C THR A 221 -13.23 22.52 -3.90
N LYS A 222 -14.45 22.27 -4.39
CA LYS A 222 -14.70 21.30 -5.45
C LYS A 222 -14.04 21.66 -6.80
N ASP A 223 -13.88 22.95 -7.05
CA ASP A 223 -13.44 23.47 -8.35
C ASP A 223 -11.93 23.76 -8.40
N GLU A 224 -11.22 23.57 -7.28
CA GLU A 224 -9.78 23.81 -7.18
C GLU A 224 -8.96 22.63 -7.71
N LEU A 225 -7.91 22.95 -8.46
CA LEU A 225 -7.01 21.96 -9.03
C LEU A 225 -6.03 21.46 -7.98
N THR A 226 -6.06 20.17 -7.69
CA THR A 226 -5.20 19.55 -6.67
C THR A 226 -4.42 18.35 -7.17
N LEU A 227 -4.52 18.02 -8.45
CA LEU A 227 -3.87 16.84 -9.03
C LEU A 227 -2.58 17.22 -9.76
N ASP A 228 -1.52 16.49 -9.45
CA ASP A 228 -0.29 16.48 -10.24
C ASP A 228 -0.52 15.78 -11.59
N VAL A 229 0.13 16.29 -12.63
CA VAL A 229 0.05 15.73 -13.99
C VAL A 229 1.44 15.36 -14.49
N PRO A 230 1.69 14.09 -14.86
CA PRO A 230 2.98 13.69 -15.42
C PRO A 230 3.13 14.22 -16.85
N GLY A 231 4.33 14.68 -17.23
CA GLY A 231 4.63 15.06 -18.62
C GLY A 231 4.43 13.93 -19.63
N TYR A 232 4.68 12.67 -19.20
CA TYR A 232 4.39 11.48 -20.00
C TYR A 232 3.99 10.26 -19.16
N ASP A 233 2.77 9.75 -19.36
CA ASP A 233 2.25 8.51 -18.76
C ASP A 233 1.46 7.63 -19.75
N GLY A 234 2.11 7.18 -20.82
CA GLY A 234 1.45 6.30 -21.81
C GLY A 234 0.92 4.97 -21.26
N GLY A 235 1.37 4.55 -20.06
CA GLY A 235 0.93 3.32 -19.40
C GLY A 235 -0.10 3.50 -18.30
N GLY A 236 -0.48 4.74 -17.96
CA GLY A 236 -1.41 5.03 -16.88
C GLY A 236 -0.89 4.60 -15.50
N ASN A 237 0.41 4.73 -15.21
CA ASN A 237 1.03 4.32 -13.95
C ASN A 237 1.19 5.44 -12.92
N PHE A 238 1.13 6.71 -13.31
CA PHE A 238 1.32 7.81 -12.38
C PHE A 238 0.25 7.81 -11.29
N GLY A 239 0.65 7.99 -10.04
CA GLY A 239 -0.25 7.94 -8.89
C GLY A 239 -0.61 6.54 -8.41
N ARG A 240 -0.25 5.45 -9.11
CA ARG A 240 -0.45 4.09 -8.60
C ARG A 240 0.56 3.79 -7.49
N VAL A 241 0.21 4.18 -6.26
CA VAL A 241 1.11 4.14 -5.09
C VAL A 241 1.62 2.73 -4.76
N ALA A 242 0.88 1.68 -5.10
CA ALA A 242 1.34 0.29 -5.00
C ALA A 242 2.55 -0.05 -5.88
N ARG A 243 2.76 0.69 -6.98
CA ARG A 243 3.85 0.47 -7.93
C ARG A 243 5.07 1.33 -7.64
N VAL A 244 5.00 2.17 -6.61
CA VAL A 244 6.08 3.03 -6.16
C VAL A 244 6.97 2.22 -5.22
N SER A 245 8.12 1.79 -5.73
CA SER A 245 9.08 1.02 -4.93
C SER A 245 9.59 1.84 -3.74
N GLY A 246 9.55 1.24 -2.56
CA GLY A 246 9.87 1.86 -1.27
C GLY A 246 8.67 2.43 -0.52
N LEU A 247 7.49 2.58 -1.16
CA LEU A 247 6.33 3.18 -0.50
C LEU A 247 5.50 2.15 0.29
N MET A 248 5.04 1.07 -0.36
CA MET A 248 4.16 0.08 0.28
C MET A 248 4.53 -1.39 -0.01
N ASP A 249 5.75 -1.66 -0.47
CA ASP A 249 6.20 -3.01 -0.85
C ASP A 249 6.01 -4.02 0.29
N ASN A 250 6.45 -3.66 1.50
CA ASN A 250 6.33 -4.53 2.68
C ASN A 250 4.87 -4.73 3.09
N PHE A 251 4.06 -3.68 3.03
CA PHE A 251 2.64 -3.74 3.35
C PHE A 251 1.88 -4.68 2.39
N VAL A 252 2.11 -4.54 1.07
CA VAL A 252 1.49 -5.42 0.07
C VAL A 252 1.95 -6.86 0.26
N LYS A 253 3.24 -7.08 0.54
CA LYS A 253 3.77 -8.41 0.83
C LYS A 253 3.10 -9.05 2.06
N GLN A 254 3.09 -8.35 3.20
CA GLN A 254 2.48 -8.84 4.44
C GLN A 254 0.97 -9.08 4.27
N SER A 255 0.28 -8.20 3.56
CA SER A 255 -1.14 -8.36 3.24
C SER A 255 -1.42 -9.64 2.42
N ASN A 256 -0.51 -10.02 1.52
CA ASN A 256 -0.61 -11.27 0.76
C ASN A 256 -0.20 -12.51 1.59
N GLU A 257 0.53 -12.34 2.68
CA GLU A 257 0.91 -13.42 3.61
C GLU A 257 -0.21 -13.75 4.62
N LEU A 258 -1.18 -12.85 4.82
CA LEU A 258 -2.35 -13.08 5.66
C LEU A 258 -3.07 -14.38 5.27
N GLU A 259 -3.37 -15.22 6.25
CA GLU A 259 -4.10 -16.47 6.03
C GLU A 259 -5.61 -16.28 6.19
N VAL A 260 -6.37 -16.74 5.19
CA VAL A 260 -7.84 -16.85 5.25
C VAL A 260 -8.17 -18.32 5.04
N LEU A 261 -8.87 -18.92 5.99
CA LEU A 261 -9.12 -20.37 6.04
C LEU A 261 -7.83 -21.24 5.95
N GLY A 262 -6.72 -20.75 6.52
CA GLY A 262 -5.43 -21.45 6.55
C GLY A 262 -4.66 -21.46 5.22
N ILE A 263 -5.07 -20.63 4.25
CA ILE A 263 -4.35 -20.41 2.99
C ILE A 263 -4.04 -18.92 2.87
N SER A 264 -2.82 -18.58 2.45
CA SER A 264 -2.43 -17.18 2.28
C SER A 264 -3.27 -16.50 1.19
N VAL A 265 -3.53 -15.21 1.37
CA VAL A 265 -4.21 -14.36 0.38
C VAL A 265 -3.51 -14.43 -0.98
N GLY A 266 -2.17 -14.47 -1.01
CA GLY A 266 -1.41 -14.62 -2.24
C GLY A 266 -1.70 -15.93 -2.99
N ASP A 267 -1.81 -17.04 -2.26
CA ASP A 267 -2.16 -18.34 -2.84
C ASP A 267 -3.62 -18.39 -3.31
N TRP A 268 -4.55 -17.77 -2.57
CA TRP A 268 -5.93 -17.58 -3.01
C TRP A 268 -6.03 -16.75 -4.29
N ASN A 269 -5.34 -15.60 -4.34
CA ASN A 269 -5.28 -14.74 -5.51
C ASN A 269 -4.76 -15.48 -6.74
N TRP A 270 -3.68 -16.24 -6.56
CA TRP A 270 -3.14 -17.05 -7.64
C TRP A 270 -4.16 -18.09 -8.12
N PHE A 271 -4.80 -18.82 -7.19
CA PHE A 271 -5.79 -19.84 -7.51
C PHE A 271 -6.99 -19.26 -8.28
N LEU A 272 -7.57 -18.16 -7.81
CA LEU A 272 -8.71 -17.52 -8.46
C LEU A 272 -8.34 -16.95 -9.83
N ARG A 273 -7.14 -16.36 -9.95
CA ARG A 273 -6.66 -15.78 -11.21
C ARG A 273 -6.53 -16.81 -12.33
N ILE A 274 -6.02 -18.01 -12.03
CA ILE A 274 -5.90 -19.06 -13.06
C ILE A 274 -7.25 -19.67 -13.43
N HIS A 275 -8.27 -19.57 -12.57
CA HIS A 275 -9.61 -20.11 -12.80
C HIS A 275 -10.64 -19.07 -13.29
N SER A 276 -10.20 -17.88 -13.75
CA SER A 276 -11.10 -16.80 -14.21
C SER A 276 -12.01 -17.22 -15.38
N ASP A 277 -13.13 -16.50 -15.62
CA ASP A 277 -14.24 -16.86 -16.54
C ASP A 277 -13.87 -17.29 -17.97
N GLN A 278 -12.68 -16.93 -18.46
CA GLN A 278 -12.21 -17.23 -19.81
C GLN A 278 -11.07 -18.27 -19.84
N ALA A 279 -10.75 -18.88 -18.71
CA ALA A 279 -9.64 -19.81 -18.62
C ALA A 279 -9.97 -21.15 -19.32
N ASP A 280 -9.11 -21.56 -20.26
CA ASP A 280 -9.18 -22.90 -20.84
C ASP A 280 -8.74 -23.93 -19.78
N PRO A 281 -9.56 -24.95 -19.46
CA PRO A 281 -9.19 -26.01 -18.53
C PRO A 281 -7.83 -26.68 -18.82
N ALA A 282 -7.41 -26.75 -20.08
CA ALA A 282 -6.09 -27.26 -20.45
C ALA A 282 -4.97 -26.29 -20.02
N GLU A 283 -5.18 -24.99 -20.18
CA GLU A 283 -4.26 -23.95 -19.74
C GLU A 283 -4.15 -23.90 -18.22
N VAL A 284 -5.27 -24.02 -17.49
CA VAL A 284 -5.27 -24.13 -16.03
C VAL A 284 -4.41 -25.31 -15.56
N ARG A 285 -4.61 -26.50 -16.13
CA ARG A 285 -3.81 -27.69 -15.79
C ARG A 285 -2.32 -27.48 -16.07
N MET A 286 -1.99 -26.81 -17.17
CA MET A 286 -0.60 -26.47 -17.52
C MET A 286 0.02 -25.54 -16.46
N GLN A 287 -0.69 -24.48 -16.07
CA GLN A 287 -0.21 -23.52 -15.07
C GLN A 287 -0.04 -24.16 -13.69
N LEU A 288 -0.97 -25.04 -13.27
CA LEU A 288 -0.85 -25.85 -12.06
C LEU A 288 0.42 -26.71 -12.09
N PHE A 289 0.65 -27.43 -13.20
CA PHE A 289 1.82 -28.30 -13.35
C PHE A 289 3.13 -27.51 -13.31
N GLN A 290 3.19 -26.36 -13.99
CA GLN A 290 4.36 -25.49 -13.99
C GLN A 290 4.69 -24.97 -12.57
N GLN A 291 3.67 -24.61 -11.80
CA GLN A 291 3.85 -24.17 -10.41
C GLN A 291 4.34 -25.29 -9.49
N LEU A 292 3.81 -26.51 -9.62
CA LEU A 292 4.31 -27.67 -8.88
C LEU A 292 5.79 -27.94 -9.18
N GLU A 293 6.19 -27.88 -10.45
CA GLU A 293 7.59 -28.07 -10.85
C GLU A 293 8.50 -26.93 -10.35
N GLN A 294 8.04 -25.68 -10.36
CA GLN A 294 8.78 -24.56 -9.78
C GLN A 294 8.96 -24.71 -8.26
N ARG A 295 7.88 -25.01 -7.52
CA ARG A 295 7.95 -25.26 -6.07
C ARG A 295 8.88 -26.43 -5.74
N LYS A 296 8.83 -27.51 -6.54
CA LYS A 296 9.75 -28.66 -6.40
C LYS A 296 11.22 -28.26 -6.60
N LYS A 297 11.52 -27.42 -7.60
CA LYS A 297 12.88 -26.88 -7.81
C LYS A 297 13.35 -26.03 -6.64
N GLN A 298 12.50 -25.13 -6.14
CA GLN A 298 12.82 -24.28 -4.99
C GLN A 298 13.07 -25.09 -3.71
N LEU A 299 12.23 -26.08 -3.42
CA LEU A 299 12.43 -27.00 -2.29
C LEU A 299 13.73 -27.78 -2.43
N SER A 300 14.06 -28.23 -3.64
CA SER A 300 15.32 -28.93 -3.91
C SER A 300 16.52 -28.01 -3.66
N ALA A 301 16.46 -26.75 -4.13
CA ALA A 301 17.51 -25.76 -3.90
C ALA A 301 17.69 -25.44 -2.40
N LYS A 302 16.61 -25.19 -1.66
CA LYS A 302 16.66 -24.99 -0.20
C LYS A 302 17.21 -26.20 0.55
N LYS A 303 16.88 -27.41 0.09
CA LYS A 303 17.40 -28.65 0.67
C LYS A 303 18.92 -28.79 0.42
N VAL A 304 19.39 -28.45 -0.77
CA VAL A 304 20.84 -28.41 -1.09
C VAL A 304 21.56 -27.36 -0.23
N GLU A 305 21.01 -26.16 -0.13
CA GLU A 305 21.55 -25.08 0.71
C GLU A 305 21.67 -25.49 2.19
N ARG A 306 20.68 -26.22 2.70
CA ARG A 306 20.70 -26.77 4.07
C ARG A 306 21.69 -27.94 4.24
N LEU A 307 21.88 -28.78 3.23
CA LEU A 307 22.73 -29.98 3.30
C LEU A 307 24.21 -29.67 3.06
N ASN A 308 24.53 -28.68 2.22
CA ASN A 308 25.91 -28.30 1.92
C ASN A 308 26.77 -28.03 3.18
N PRO A 309 26.36 -27.20 4.15
CA PRO A 309 27.18 -26.97 5.34
C PRO A 309 27.31 -28.21 6.23
N LEU A 310 26.31 -29.10 6.25
CA LEU A 310 26.36 -30.36 7.01
C LEU A 310 27.30 -31.37 6.36
N MET A 311 27.30 -31.45 5.03
CA MET A 311 28.25 -32.27 4.27
C MET A 311 29.68 -31.75 4.43
N GLN A 312 29.87 -30.43 4.36
CA GLN A 312 31.19 -29.83 4.57
C GLN A 312 31.72 -30.13 5.97
N ALA A 313 30.90 -29.95 7.01
CA ALA A 313 31.28 -30.29 8.37
C ALA A 313 31.61 -31.79 8.57
N LEU A 314 30.96 -32.68 7.80
CA LEU A 314 31.22 -34.12 7.86
C LEU A 314 32.51 -34.50 7.11
N VAL A 315 32.85 -33.80 6.03
CA VAL A 315 34.14 -33.93 5.33
C VAL A 315 35.27 -33.40 6.20
N ASP A 316 35.11 -32.22 6.79
CA ASP A 316 36.10 -31.61 7.67
C ASP A 316 36.37 -32.51 8.91
N ALA A 317 35.34 -33.13 9.48
CA ALA A 317 35.49 -34.07 10.59
C ALA A 317 36.13 -35.41 10.20
N TRP A 318 36.00 -35.85 8.94
CA TRP A 318 36.66 -37.06 8.46
C TRP A 318 38.15 -36.78 8.19
N ASP A 319 38.47 -35.64 7.58
CA ASP A 319 39.86 -35.24 7.30
C ASP A 319 40.67 -35.02 8.59
N ASP A 320 40.04 -34.66 9.71
CA ASP A 320 40.68 -34.55 11.03
C ASP A 320 40.95 -35.92 11.71
N ASP A 321 40.17 -36.96 11.41
CA ASP A 321 40.34 -38.31 11.99
C ASP A 321 41.43 -39.15 11.27
N ASP A 322 41.86 -38.76 10.07
CA ASP A 322 42.95 -39.42 9.30
C ASP A 322 44.37 -38.93 9.68
N LEU A 323 44.49 -38.09 10.72
CA LEU A 323 45.76 -37.60 11.29
C LEU A 323 46.09 -38.18 12.69
N GLY A 324 45.36 -39.20 13.14
CA GLY A 324 45.57 -39.91 14.42
C GLY A 324 46.41 -41.18 14.33
#